data_AF-Q57AR0-F1
#
_entry.id   AF-Q57AR0-F1
#
_cell.length_a   1.000
_cell.length_b   1.000
_cell.length_c   1.000
_cell.angle_alpha   90.00
_cell.angle_beta   90.00
_cell.angle_gamma   90.00
#
_symmetry.space_group_name_H-M   'P 1'
#
loop_
_entity.id
_entity.type
_entity.pdbx_description
1 polymer ?
#
loop_
_entity_poly.entity_id
_entity_poly.type
_entity_poly.pdbx_seq_one_letter_code
_entity_poly.pdbx_strand_id
1 'polypeptide(L)'
;MMRILRRLQPVSIILFLAVIAFLGGFLVFSEKVTGMQPPVLSEPAEAIVVLTGGQSRVKAGINLLKEKRGKRLLISGVHPSTNEEALQRATHADKSLFACCIDLDRTALNTVGNAAESERWIRANDYHRVIVVTNNYHIPRSILEMSSRMKDVEFIPYPVVNGEKREQSWVAEGDTLRVLFTEYVKYLGAVVRLGSASFYGNGASHGGDMRE
;
A
#
# COMPACT_ATOMS: atom_id res chain seq x y z
N MET A 1 -12.67 -47.88 -9.77
CA MET A 1 -12.94 -46.74 -10.69
C MET A 1 -14.04 -45.80 -10.17
N MET A 2 -15.30 -46.25 -10.00
CA MET A 2 -16.43 -45.39 -9.57
C MET A 2 -16.26 -44.67 -8.21
N ARG A 3 -15.57 -45.25 -7.21
CA ARG A 3 -15.30 -44.58 -5.92
C ARG A 3 -14.27 -43.45 -6.02
N ILE A 4 -13.33 -43.54 -6.95
CA ILE A 4 -12.33 -42.49 -7.23
C ILE A 4 -13.01 -41.34 -7.97
N LEU A 5 -13.84 -41.62 -8.98
CA LEU A 5 -14.66 -40.59 -9.64
C LEU A 5 -15.60 -39.85 -8.67
N ARG A 6 -16.21 -40.56 -7.70
CA ARG A 6 -17.05 -39.92 -6.66
C ARG A 6 -16.27 -39.04 -5.66
N ARG A 7 -14.96 -39.27 -5.46
CA ARG A 7 -14.10 -38.39 -4.64
C ARG A 7 -13.48 -37.23 -5.44
N LEU A 8 -13.35 -37.39 -6.76
CA LEU A 8 -12.96 -36.30 -7.66
C LEU A 8 -14.07 -35.25 -7.79
N GLN A 9 -15.34 -35.66 -7.74
CA GLN A 9 -16.49 -34.76 -7.85
C GLN A 9 -16.52 -33.62 -6.81
N PRO A 10 -16.36 -33.85 -5.48
CA PRO A 10 -16.34 -32.77 -4.50
C PRO A 10 -15.09 -31.87 -4.64
N VAL A 11 -13.93 -32.44 -5.00
CA VAL A 11 -12.70 -31.65 -5.22
C VAL A 11 -12.86 -30.71 -6.40
N SER A 12 -13.43 -31.18 -7.51
CA SER A 12 -13.71 -30.36 -8.68
C SER A 12 -14.72 -29.26 -8.39
N ILE A 13 -15.75 -29.54 -7.57
CA ILE A 13 -16.72 -28.52 -7.13
C ILE A 13 -16.02 -27.44 -6.29
N ILE A 14 -15.19 -27.83 -5.32
CA ILE A 14 -14.45 -26.88 -4.47
C ILE A 14 -13.50 -26.02 -5.32
N LEU A 15 -12.75 -26.63 -6.24
CA LEU A 15 -11.85 -25.91 -7.12
C LEU A 15 -12.62 -24.93 -8.02
N PHE A 16 -13.75 -25.36 -8.58
CA PHE A 16 -14.61 -24.49 -9.39
C PHE A 16 -15.14 -23.30 -8.59
N LEU A 17 -15.62 -23.53 -7.37
CA LEU A 17 -16.06 -22.45 -6.47
C LEU A 17 -14.91 -21.51 -6.10
N ALA A 18 -13.70 -22.04 -5.87
CA ALA A 18 -12.52 -21.23 -5.57
C ALA A 18 -12.13 -20.34 -6.76
N VAL A 19 -12.20 -20.86 -7.99
CA VAL A 19 -11.97 -20.07 -9.22
C VAL A 19 -13.02 -18.97 -9.36
N ILE A 20 -14.30 -19.27 -9.15
CA ILE A 20 -15.37 -18.25 -9.19
C ILE A 20 -15.12 -17.17 -8.12
N ALA A 21 -14.81 -17.57 -6.89
CA ALA A 21 -14.54 -16.63 -5.80
C ALA A 21 -13.31 -15.75 -6.10
N PHE A 22 -12.26 -16.34 -6.66
CA PHE A 22 -11.05 -15.61 -7.06
C PHE A 22 -11.35 -14.57 -8.15
N LEU A 23 -12.06 -14.97 -9.21
CA LEU A 23 -12.44 -14.07 -10.32
C LEU A 23 -13.42 -12.99 -9.87
N GLY A 24 -14.43 -13.35 -9.07
CA GLY A 24 -15.37 -12.39 -8.49
C GLY A 24 -14.66 -11.37 -7.59
N GLY A 25 -13.73 -11.83 -6.73
CA GLY A 25 -12.92 -10.95 -5.91
C GLY A 25 -12.00 -10.04 -6.73
N PHE A 26 -11.48 -10.52 -7.87
CA PHE A 26 -10.69 -9.69 -8.78
C PHE A 26 -11.53 -8.57 -9.42
N LEU A 27 -12.77 -8.85 -9.82
CA LEU A 27 -13.69 -7.84 -10.35
C LEU A 27 -13.98 -6.76 -9.31
N VAL A 28 -14.36 -7.18 -8.09
CA VAL A 28 -14.62 -6.25 -6.96
C VAL A 28 -13.37 -5.42 -6.63
N PHE A 29 -12.19 -6.04 -6.60
CA PHE A 29 -10.94 -5.34 -6.39
C PHE A 29 -10.70 -4.30 -7.49
N SER A 30 -10.88 -4.68 -8.75
CA SER A 30 -10.65 -3.83 -9.90
C SER A 30 -11.57 -2.61 -9.89
N GLU A 31 -12.88 -2.82 -9.73
CA GLU A 31 -13.87 -1.74 -9.62
C GLU A 31 -13.55 -0.79 -8.46
N LYS A 32 -13.18 -1.34 -7.30
CA LYS A 32 -12.83 -0.53 -6.12
C LYS A 32 -11.62 0.37 -6.38
N VAL A 33 -10.56 -0.15 -6.99
CA VAL A 33 -9.32 0.63 -7.17
C VAL A 33 -9.41 1.59 -8.36
N THR A 34 -10.13 1.23 -9.43
CA THR A 34 -10.33 2.15 -10.58
C THR A 34 -11.30 3.28 -10.25
N GLY A 35 -12.28 3.05 -9.38
CA GLY A 35 -13.20 4.08 -8.88
C GLY A 35 -12.64 4.98 -7.78
N MET A 36 -11.41 4.72 -7.27
CA MET A 36 -10.86 5.45 -6.14
C MET A 36 -10.46 6.88 -6.51
N GLN A 37 -10.92 7.85 -5.73
CA GLN A 37 -10.58 9.26 -5.87
C GLN A 37 -9.86 9.78 -4.62
N PRO A 38 -9.01 10.81 -4.74
CA PRO A 38 -8.48 11.52 -3.58
C PRO A 38 -9.60 11.96 -2.63
N PRO A 39 -9.49 11.68 -1.32
CA PRO A 39 -10.51 12.07 -0.36
C PRO A 39 -10.54 13.58 -0.18
N VAL A 40 -11.72 14.10 0.13
CA VAL A 40 -11.84 15.48 0.63
C VAL A 40 -11.33 15.50 2.07
N LEU A 41 -10.21 16.18 2.29
CA LEU A 41 -9.64 16.33 3.63
C LEU A 41 -10.32 17.52 4.32
N SER A 42 -11.24 17.24 5.25
CA SER A 42 -11.88 18.25 6.12
C SER A 42 -10.87 18.87 7.09
N GLU A 43 -9.98 18.05 7.62
CA GLU A 43 -8.92 18.43 8.54
C GLU A 43 -7.56 17.98 7.99
N PRO A 44 -6.49 18.76 8.19
CA PRO A 44 -5.13 18.31 7.92
C PRO A 44 -4.80 17.02 8.68
N ALA A 45 -3.97 16.19 8.07
CA ALA A 45 -3.31 15.11 8.79
C ALA A 45 -2.04 15.63 9.46
N GLU A 46 -1.38 14.78 10.23
CA GLU A 46 -0.15 15.13 10.91
C GLU A 46 1.06 14.84 10.02
N ALA A 47 0.95 13.80 9.21
CA ALA A 47 2.02 13.38 8.31
C ALA A 47 1.51 12.86 6.97
N ILE A 48 2.43 12.84 6.01
CA ILE A 48 2.24 12.29 4.68
C ILE A 48 3.30 11.21 4.47
N VAL A 49 2.89 10.01 4.08
CA VAL A 49 3.78 8.93 3.67
C VAL A 49 3.57 8.67 2.19
N VAL A 50 4.61 8.89 1.39
CA VAL A 50 4.63 8.57 -0.03
C VAL A 50 5.33 7.23 -0.22
N LEU A 51 4.62 6.24 -0.73
CA LEU A 51 5.21 4.96 -1.11
C LEU A 51 5.71 5.06 -2.55
N THR A 52 7.02 4.91 -2.73
CA THR A 52 7.69 5.17 -4.01
C THR A 52 7.38 4.16 -5.12
N GLY A 53 7.90 4.51 -6.30
CA GLY A 53 7.86 3.74 -7.54
C GLY A 53 7.38 4.57 -8.75
N GLY A 54 7.45 5.91 -8.66
CA GLY A 54 7.14 6.83 -9.75
C GLY A 54 7.12 8.29 -9.29
N GLN A 55 7.48 9.22 -10.19
CA GLN A 55 7.60 10.65 -9.88
C GLN A 55 6.26 11.31 -9.52
N SER A 56 5.16 10.89 -10.16
CA SER A 56 3.81 11.44 -9.95
C SER A 56 3.37 11.37 -8.49
N ARG A 57 3.74 10.31 -7.78
CA ARG A 57 3.41 10.11 -6.36
C ARG A 57 4.17 11.06 -5.45
N VAL A 58 5.46 11.25 -5.72
CA VAL A 58 6.29 12.20 -4.97
C VAL A 58 5.76 13.62 -5.18
N LYS A 59 5.42 14.00 -6.41
CA LYS A 59 4.81 15.30 -6.72
C LYS A 59 3.49 15.50 -5.97
N ALA A 60 2.61 14.48 -5.95
CA ALA A 60 1.35 14.56 -5.22
C ALA A 60 1.56 14.75 -3.71
N GLY A 61 2.49 14.01 -3.10
CA GLY A 61 2.82 14.19 -1.69
C GLY A 61 3.39 15.57 -1.38
N ILE A 62 4.30 16.09 -2.22
CA ILE A 62 4.86 17.43 -2.05
C ILE A 62 3.77 18.51 -2.16
N ASN A 63 2.81 18.35 -3.08
CA ASN A 63 1.68 19.28 -3.19
C ASN A 63 0.83 19.27 -1.90
N LEU A 64 0.53 18.09 -1.36
CA LEU A 64 -0.17 17.98 -0.06
C LEU A 64 0.59 18.68 1.06
N LEU A 65 1.92 18.55 1.10
CA LEU A 65 2.76 19.24 2.08
C LEU A 65 2.70 20.77 1.90
N LYS A 66 2.79 21.26 0.65
CA LYS A 66 2.66 22.70 0.32
C LYS A 66 1.30 23.26 0.73
N GLU A 67 0.25 22.48 0.55
CA GLU A 67 -1.13 22.80 0.96
C GLU A 67 -1.37 22.63 2.46
N LYS A 68 -0.32 22.35 3.25
CA LYS A 68 -0.39 22.14 4.71
C LYS A 68 -1.36 21.02 5.11
N ARG A 69 -1.51 19.99 4.26
CA ARG A 69 -2.31 18.78 4.56
C ARG A 69 -1.57 17.78 5.46
N GLY A 70 -0.29 18.00 5.71
CA GLY A 70 0.54 17.31 6.69
C GLY A 70 1.63 18.24 7.22
N LYS A 71 2.18 17.95 8.39
CA LYS A 71 3.29 18.72 8.99
C LYS A 71 4.64 18.30 8.40
N ARG A 72 4.77 17.01 8.07
CA ARG A 72 6.00 16.38 7.58
C ARG A 72 5.69 15.29 6.55
N LEU A 73 6.63 15.02 5.66
CA LEU A 73 6.47 14.05 4.59
C LEU A 73 7.62 13.03 4.59
N LEU A 74 7.29 11.74 4.61
CA LEU A 74 8.23 10.65 4.37
C LEU A 74 8.10 10.15 2.94
N ILE A 75 9.21 10.07 2.21
CA ILE A 75 9.29 9.34 0.93
C ILE A 75 9.97 8.00 1.22
N SER A 76 9.20 6.91 1.27
CA SER A 76 9.68 5.57 1.63
C SER A 76 9.95 4.69 0.42
N GLY A 77 11.07 3.96 0.47
CA GLY A 77 11.54 3.07 -0.59
C GLY A 77 12.22 3.80 -1.76
N VAL A 78 12.91 4.91 -1.49
CA VAL A 78 13.68 5.65 -2.50
C VAL A 78 14.87 4.81 -2.95
N HIS A 79 15.17 4.79 -4.26
CA HIS A 79 16.35 4.07 -4.76
C HIS A 79 17.63 4.61 -4.07
N PRO A 80 18.59 3.76 -3.66
CA PRO A 80 19.76 4.20 -2.90
C PRO A 80 20.57 5.35 -3.55
N SER A 81 20.62 5.38 -4.89
CA SER A 81 21.29 6.44 -5.65
C SER A 81 20.47 7.74 -5.82
N THR A 82 19.20 7.75 -5.43
CA THR A 82 18.35 8.94 -5.50
C THR A 82 18.64 9.85 -4.30
N ASN A 83 19.12 11.05 -4.61
CA ASN A 83 19.34 12.12 -3.65
C ASN A 83 18.23 13.18 -3.72
N GLU A 84 18.24 14.10 -2.77
CA GLU A 84 17.25 15.19 -2.69
C GLU A 84 17.28 16.06 -3.94
N GLU A 85 18.46 16.38 -4.48
CA GLU A 85 18.62 17.18 -5.69
C GLU A 85 17.98 16.54 -6.92
N ALA A 86 18.04 15.22 -7.04
CA ALA A 86 17.38 14.47 -8.09
C ALA A 86 15.85 14.55 -7.95
N LEU A 87 15.33 14.40 -6.72
CA LEU A 87 13.89 14.54 -6.45
C LEU A 87 13.40 15.98 -6.65
N GLN A 88 14.18 16.97 -6.24
CA GLN A 88 13.91 18.40 -6.48
C GLN A 88 13.80 18.69 -7.97
N ARG A 89 14.75 18.23 -8.78
CA ARG A 89 14.72 18.40 -10.24
C ARG A 89 13.53 17.69 -10.88
N ALA A 90 13.24 16.46 -10.45
CA ALA A 90 12.12 15.68 -10.98
C ALA A 90 10.76 16.29 -10.64
N THR A 91 10.62 16.88 -9.45
CA THR A 91 9.31 17.36 -8.94
C THR A 91 9.14 18.87 -9.02
N HIS A 92 10.20 19.63 -9.32
CA HIS A 92 10.25 21.09 -9.26
C HIS A 92 9.88 21.63 -7.87
N ALA A 93 10.30 20.91 -6.84
CA ALA A 93 10.01 21.24 -5.45
C ALA A 93 11.07 22.18 -4.85
N ASP A 94 10.62 23.06 -3.96
CA ASP A 94 11.48 24.05 -3.30
C ASP A 94 12.50 23.38 -2.40
N LYS A 95 13.77 23.83 -2.46
CA LYS A 95 14.86 23.28 -1.65
C LYS A 95 14.58 23.35 -0.15
N SER A 96 13.86 24.38 0.29
CA SER A 96 13.48 24.58 1.69
C SER A 96 12.59 23.47 2.25
N LEU A 97 11.77 22.81 1.41
CA LEU A 97 10.92 21.70 1.85
C LEU A 97 11.75 20.48 2.24
N PHE A 98 12.80 20.17 1.47
CA PHE A 98 13.73 19.09 1.78
C PHE A 98 14.57 19.38 3.03
N ALA A 99 14.95 20.64 3.24
CA ALA A 99 15.71 21.03 4.43
C ALA A 99 14.88 20.98 5.73
N CYS A 100 13.56 21.16 5.67
CA CYS A 100 12.73 21.27 6.87
C CYS A 100 11.86 20.05 7.17
N CYS A 101 11.29 19.43 6.13
CA CYS A 101 9.99 18.79 6.28
C CYS A 101 9.81 17.52 5.44
N ILE A 102 10.81 17.14 4.63
CA ILE A 102 10.79 15.91 3.83
C ILE A 102 11.92 15.00 4.31
N ASP A 103 11.57 13.78 4.71
CA ASP A 103 12.53 12.74 5.05
C ASP A 103 12.54 11.66 3.94
N LEU A 104 13.71 11.08 3.68
CA LEU A 104 13.89 10.02 2.68
C LEU A 104 14.28 8.71 3.36
N ASP A 105 13.48 7.67 3.13
CA ASP A 105 13.85 6.30 3.46
C ASP A 105 14.35 5.57 2.21
N ARG A 106 15.53 4.93 2.33
CA ARG A 106 16.21 4.16 1.27
C ARG A 106 16.33 2.67 1.59
N THR A 107 15.78 2.24 2.73
CA THR A 107 15.95 0.89 3.26
C THR A 107 14.81 -0.03 2.83
N ALA A 108 13.60 0.51 2.62
CA ALA A 108 12.48 -0.28 2.21
C ALA A 108 12.62 -0.80 0.76
N LEU A 109 12.56 -2.12 0.59
CA LEU A 109 12.66 -2.80 -0.72
C LEU A 109 11.32 -3.34 -1.23
N ASN A 110 10.30 -3.39 -0.37
CA ASN A 110 8.99 -3.91 -0.67
C ASN A 110 7.95 -3.30 0.28
N THR A 111 6.67 -3.65 0.08
CA THR A 111 5.57 -3.05 0.87
C THR A 111 5.60 -3.40 2.35
N VAL A 112 6.16 -4.55 2.74
CA VAL A 112 6.37 -4.90 4.16
C VAL A 112 7.46 -4.01 4.77
N GLY A 113 8.56 -3.80 4.05
CA GLY A 113 9.62 -2.87 4.42
C GLY A 113 9.09 -1.44 4.53
N ASN A 114 8.35 -0.96 3.52
CA ASN A 114 7.73 0.36 3.54
C ASN A 114 6.88 0.57 4.79
N ALA A 115 6.08 -0.43 5.16
CA ALA A 115 5.25 -0.36 6.37
C ALA A 115 6.11 -0.31 7.66
N ALA A 116 7.19 -1.09 7.73
CA ALA A 116 8.10 -1.10 8.88
C ALA A 116 8.93 0.19 9.03
N GLU A 117 9.36 0.79 7.92
CA GLU A 117 10.06 2.09 7.93
C GLU A 117 9.11 3.22 8.28
N SER A 118 7.93 3.22 7.68
CA SER A 118 6.88 4.19 7.99
C SER A 118 6.48 4.11 9.45
N GLU A 119 6.34 2.89 10.00
CA GLU A 119 6.08 2.69 11.43
C GLU A 119 7.14 3.36 12.30
N ARG A 120 8.43 3.07 12.08
CA ARG A 120 9.50 3.70 12.88
C ARG A 120 9.46 5.22 12.81
N TRP A 121 9.25 5.76 11.61
CA TRP A 121 9.19 7.21 11.41
C TRP A 121 7.95 7.85 12.03
N ILE A 122 6.78 7.24 11.89
CA ILE A 122 5.51 7.68 12.50
C ILE A 122 5.64 7.69 14.03
N ARG A 123 6.17 6.61 14.62
CA ARG A 123 6.35 6.49 16.08
C ARG A 123 7.37 7.49 16.63
N ALA A 124 8.49 7.70 15.94
CA ALA A 124 9.51 8.64 16.36
C ALA A 124 9.01 10.09 16.41
N ASN A 125 7.94 10.40 15.67
CA ASN A 125 7.34 11.73 15.61
C ASN A 125 5.96 11.83 16.29
N ASP A 126 5.48 10.75 16.92
CA ASP A 126 4.18 10.67 17.59
C ASP A 126 2.98 11.07 16.69
N TYR A 127 2.96 10.57 15.45
CA TYR A 127 1.86 10.81 14.53
C TYR A 127 0.79 9.71 14.61
N HIS A 128 -0.47 10.13 14.61
CA HIS A 128 -1.65 9.26 14.71
C HIS A 128 -2.58 9.40 13.52
N ARG A 129 -2.44 10.45 12.71
CA ARG A 129 -3.21 10.64 11.49
C ARG A 129 -2.32 10.88 10.28
N VAL A 130 -2.32 9.94 9.34
CA VAL A 130 -1.30 9.86 8.27
C VAL A 130 -1.95 9.68 6.91
N ILE A 131 -1.62 10.57 5.97
CA ILE A 131 -2.01 10.42 4.56
C ILE A 131 -1.06 9.45 3.88
N VAL A 132 -1.58 8.42 3.22
CA VAL A 132 -0.79 7.43 2.47
C VAL A 132 -0.97 7.65 0.99
N VAL A 133 0.07 8.18 0.34
CA VAL A 133 0.11 8.50 -1.09
C VAL A 133 0.74 7.36 -1.86
N THR A 134 -0.03 6.70 -2.72
CA THR A 134 0.49 5.70 -3.66
C THR A 134 -0.48 5.51 -4.83
N ASN A 135 -0.13 4.68 -5.82
CA ASN A 135 -1.04 4.34 -6.90
C ASN A 135 -2.32 3.70 -6.35
N ASN A 136 -3.47 4.05 -6.93
CA ASN A 136 -4.79 3.54 -6.53
C ASN A 136 -4.84 2.01 -6.36
N TYR A 137 -4.27 1.25 -7.30
CA TYR A 137 -4.21 -0.21 -7.25
C TYR A 137 -3.31 -0.77 -6.13
N HIS A 138 -2.40 0.05 -5.59
CA HIS A 138 -1.48 -0.33 -4.51
C HIS A 138 -2.01 0.04 -3.11
N ILE A 139 -3.02 0.92 -3.05
CA ILE A 139 -3.62 1.38 -1.78
C ILE A 139 -4.11 0.21 -0.91
N PRO A 140 -4.92 -0.75 -1.39
CA PRO A 140 -5.50 -1.78 -0.52
C PRO A 140 -4.45 -2.58 0.24
N ARG A 141 -3.38 -2.99 -0.46
CA ARG A 141 -2.28 -3.75 0.13
C ARG A 141 -1.44 -2.89 1.07
N SER A 142 -1.16 -1.65 0.70
CA SER A 142 -0.38 -0.73 1.54
C SER A 142 -1.07 -0.44 2.88
N ILE A 143 -2.37 -0.11 2.84
CA ILE A 143 -3.17 0.16 4.03
C ILE A 143 -3.27 -1.10 4.90
N LEU A 144 -3.45 -2.28 4.31
CA LEU A 144 -3.50 -3.54 5.04
C LEU A 144 -2.19 -3.79 5.81
N GLU A 145 -1.04 -3.61 5.18
CA GLU A 145 0.28 -3.80 5.80
C GLU A 145 0.51 -2.80 6.93
N MET A 146 0.23 -1.52 6.69
CA MET A 146 0.44 -0.46 7.69
C MET A 146 -0.52 -0.59 8.88
N SER A 147 -1.81 -0.81 8.63
CA SER A 147 -2.83 -0.92 9.70
C SER A 147 -2.66 -2.20 10.53
N SER A 148 -2.07 -3.26 9.95
CA SER A 148 -1.76 -4.47 10.71
C SER A 148 -0.68 -4.25 11.78
N ARG A 149 0.22 -3.28 11.56
CA ARG A 149 1.32 -2.91 12.45
C ARG A 149 0.95 -1.78 13.41
N MET A 150 0.17 -0.82 12.93
CA MET A 150 -0.18 0.41 13.64
C MET A 150 -1.69 0.55 13.73
N LYS A 151 -2.32 -0.17 14.67
CA LYS A 151 -3.79 -0.21 14.82
C LYS A 151 -4.39 1.08 15.38
N ASP A 152 -3.56 1.88 16.03
CA ASP A 152 -3.86 3.17 16.66
C ASP A 152 -3.62 4.37 15.73
N VAL A 153 -3.14 4.14 14.50
CA VAL A 153 -2.92 5.19 13.50
C VAL A 153 -4.03 5.17 12.45
N GLU A 154 -4.67 6.31 12.24
CA GLU A 154 -5.61 6.55 11.14
C GLU A 154 -4.83 6.75 9.83
N PHE A 155 -4.94 5.79 8.91
CA PHE A 155 -4.39 5.91 7.57
C PHE A 155 -5.43 6.41 6.57
N ILE A 156 -5.16 7.57 5.97
CA ILE A 156 -6.02 8.19 4.95
C ILE A 156 -5.47 7.84 3.57
N PRO A 157 -6.16 7.00 2.78
CA PRO A 157 -5.68 6.62 1.46
C PRO A 157 -5.78 7.82 0.50
N TYR A 158 -4.67 8.16 -0.16
CA TYR A 158 -4.62 9.19 -1.20
C TYR A 158 -4.16 8.55 -2.52
N PRO A 159 -5.09 8.08 -3.36
CA PRO A 159 -4.76 7.46 -4.64
C PRO A 159 -4.15 8.46 -5.62
N VAL A 160 -3.05 8.07 -6.23
CA VAL A 160 -2.52 8.71 -7.43
C VAL A 160 -2.87 7.84 -8.62
N VAL A 161 -3.69 8.37 -9.52
CA VAL A 161 -3.89 7.75 -10.82
C VAL A 161 -2.76 8.26 -11.71
N ASN A 162 -1.93 7.36 -12.23
CA ASN A 162 -0.93 7.75 -13.23
C ASN A 162 -1.68 8.11 -14.52
N GLY A 163 -2.14 9.35 -14.59
CA GLY A 163 -2.72 9.97 -15.77
C GLY A 163 -1.60 10.34 -16.73
N GLU A 164 -0.96 9.36 -17.34
CA GLU A 164 -0.81 9.51 -18.78
C GLU A 164 -2.10 8.94 -19.34
N LYS A 165 -2.89 9.80 -19.99
CA LYS A 165 -3.90 9.37 -20.96
C LYS A 165 -3.15 8.58 -22.04
N ARG A 166 -2.78 7.33 -21.76
CA ARG A 166 -2.42 6.38 -22.80
C ARG A 166 -3.69 6.25 -23.61
N GLU A 167 -3.59 6.68 -24.87
CA GLU A 167 -4.61 6.53 -25.88
C GLU A 167 -5.26 5.15 -25.81
N GLN A 168 -6.49 5.07 -26.32
CA GLN A 168 -7.33 3.87 -26.47
C GLN A 168 -6.64 2.79 -27.32
N SER A 169 -5.57 2.22 -26.79
CA SER A 169 -4.78 1.16 -27.39
C SER A 169 -4.98 -0.08 -26.54
N TRP A 170 -5.37 -1.17 -27.19
CA TRP A 170 -5.51 -2.50 -26.61
C TRP A 170 -4.28 -2.94 -25.79
N VAL A 171 -3.09 -2.44 -26.14
CA VAL A 171 -1.84 -2.70 -25.40
C VAL A 171 -1.82 -2.01 -24.03
N ALA A 172 -2.31 -0.77 -23.96
CA ALA A 172 -2.39 -0.01 -22.69
C ALA A 172 -3.44 -0.60 -21.74
N GLU A 173 -4.53 -1.15 -22.28
CA GLU A 173 -5.55 -1.87 -21.52
C GLU A 173 -5.00 -3.20 -20.98
N GLY A 174 -4.25 -3.95 -21.79
CA GLY A 174 -3.58 -5.19 -21.37
C GLY A 174 -2.55 -4.97 -20.26
N ASP A 175 -1.72 -3.93 -20.38
CA ASP A 175 -0.76 -3.53 -19.34
C ASP A 175 -1.47 -3.20 -18.02
N THR A 176 -2.59 -2.46 -18.11
CA THR A 176 -3.39 -2.09 -16.94
C THR A 176 -3.98 -3.32 -16.25
N LEU A 177 -4.59 -4.23 -17.02
CA LEU A 177 -5.15 -5.46 -16.48
C LEU A 177 -4.09 -6.33 -15.81
N ARG A 178 -2.89 -6.44 -16.41
CA ARG A 178 -1.76 -7.18 -15.83
C ARG A 178 -1.32 -6.57 -14.50
N VAL A 179 -1.23 -5.24 -14.41
CA VAL A 179 -0.89 -4.55 -13.16
C VAL A 179 -1.95 -4.80 -12.09
N LEU A 180 -3.23 -4.64 -12.41
CA LEU A 180 -4.34 -4.90 -11.49
C LEU A 180 -4.32 -6.35 -10.99
N PHE A 181 -4.16 -7.31 -11.90
CA PHE A 181 -4.11 -8.73 -11.54
C PHE A 181 -2.93 -9.05 -10.63
N THR A 182 -1.76 -8.51 -10.95
CA THR A 182 -0.54 -8.70 -10.14
C THR A 182 -0.73 -8.12 -8.74
N GLU A 183 -1.30 -6.92 -8.62
CA GLU A 183 -1.56 -6.31 -7.32
C GLU A 183 -2.67 -7.02 -6.54
N TYR A 184 -3.68 -7.56 -7.21
CA TYR A 184 -4.70 -8.40 -6.58
C TYR A 184 -4.09 -9.68 -5.98
N VAL A 185 -3.24 -10.39 -6.73
CA VAL A 185 -2.54 -11.58 -6.22
C VAL A 185 -1.64 -11.23 -5.03
N LYS A 186 -0.88 -10.12 -5.11
CA LYS A 186 -0.06 -9.66 -3.98
C LYS A 186 -0.93 -9.27 -2.77
N TYR A 187 -2.09 -8.67 -2.99
CA TYR A 187 -3.03 -8.30 -1.94
C TYR A 187 -3.58 -9.54 -1.24
N LEU A 188 -4.03 -10.55 -1.98
CA LEU A 188 -4.44 -11.83 -1.41
C LEU A 188 -3.31 -12.50 -0.63
N GLY A 189 -2.09 -12.49 -1.16
CA GLY A 189 -0.90 -12.99 -0.45
C GLY A 189 -0.68 -12.27 0.88
N ALA A 190 -0.85 -10.94 0.94
CA ALA A 190 -0.77 -10.18 2.17
C ALA A 190 -1.90 -10.52 3.16
N VAL A 191 -3.15 -10.64 2.68
CA VAL A 191 -4.30 -11.05 3.50
C VAL A 191 -4.06 -12.43 4.12
N VAL A 192 -3.63 -13.41 3.33
CA VAL A 192 -3.35 -14.77 3.81
C VAL A 192 -2.22 -14.75 4.83
N ARG A 193 -1.12 -14.04 4.56
CA ARG A 193 0.04 -13.94 5.46
C ARG A 193 -0.29 -13.27 6.79
N LEU A 194 -1.07 -12.20 6.79
CA LEU A 194 -1.45 -11.48 8.01
C LEU A 194 -2.57 -12.20 8.78
N GLY A 195 -3.50 -12.83 8.05
CA GLY A 195 -4.52 -13.68 8.62
C GLY A 195 -3.91 -14.89 9.33
N SER A 196 -3.00 -15.62 8.68
CA SER A 196 -2.32 -16.76 9.30
C SER A 196 -1.49 -16.35 10.52
N ALA A 197 -0.78 -15.23 10.47
CA ALA A 197 -0.07 -14.69 11.64
C ALA A 197 -1.02 -14.42 12.83
N SER A 198 -2.24 -13.93 12.57
CA SER A 198 -3.24 -13.71 13.62
C SER A 198 -3.80 -15.04 14.17
N PHE A 199 -3.99 -16.05 13.31
CA PHE A 199 -4.45 -17.38 13.73
C PHE A 199 -3.40 -18.16 14.52
N TYR A 200 -2.12 -18.12 14.12
CA TYR A 200 -1.04 -18.84 14.81
C TYR A 200 -0.44 -18.04 15.98
N GLY A 201 -0.50 -16.70 15.93
CA GLY A 201 0.02 -15.81 16.99
C GLY A 201 -0.82 -15.80 18.28
N ASN A 202 -2.07 -16.27 18.23
CA ASN A 202 -2.91 -16.48 19.41
C ASN A 202 -2.58 -17.78 20.18
N GLY A 203 -1.63 -18.59 19.71
CA GLY A 203 -1.20 -19.85 20.36
C GLY A 203 0.11 -19.75 21.14
N ALA A 204 0.79 -18.60 21.14
CA ALA A 204 2.13 -18.45 21.73
C ALA A 204 2.23 -17.17 22.57
N SER A 205 1.39 -17.05 23.61
CA SER A 205 1.60 -16.10 24.70
C SER A 205 0.83 -16.50 25.96
N HIS A 206 1.12 -17.67 26.53
CA HIS A 206 0.90 -17.97 27.95
C HIS A 206 1.98 -18.92 28.47
N GLY A 207 2.84 -18.39 29.33
CA GLY A 207 3.91 -19.12 30.03
C GLY A 207 5.22 -18.34 29.96
N GLY A 208 5.70 -17.68 31.02
CA GLY A 208 5.21 -17.60 32.37
C GLY A 208 5.85 -16.40 33.07
N ASP A 209 5.11 -15.92 34.07
CA ASP A 209 5.61 -15.21 35.23
C ASP A 209 6.79 -15.97 35.84
N MET A 210 7.93 -15.30 36.01
CA MET A 210 8.81 -15.52 37.15
C MET A 210 9.38 -14.17 37.58
N ARG A 211 8.74 -13.63 38.61
CA ARG A 211 9.41 -12.95 39.72
C ARG A 211 10.64 -13.76 40.15
N GLU A 212 11.78 -13.09 40.19
CA GLU A 212 12.69 -12.92 41.33
C GLU A 212 13.78 -11.89 40.97
#